data_AF-A0A2L0ICG1-F1
#
_entry.id   AF-A0A2L0ICG1-F1
#
_cell.length_a   1.000
_cell.length_b   1.000
_cell.length_c   1.000
_cell.angle_alpha   90.00
_cell.angle_beta   90.00
_cell.angle_gamma   90.00
#
_symmetry.space_group_name_H-M   'P 1'
#
loop_
_entity.id
_entity.type
_entity.pdbx_description
1 polymer ?
#
loop_
_entity_poly.entity_id
_entity_poly.type
_entity_poly.pdbx_seq_one_letter_code
_entity_poly.pdbx_strand_id
1 'polypeptide(L)'
;MRRKINLPDELPAEEGDANLRAAFALLLPIRRQRLRRSERQQRQHEQQLTQLQSAQRDAEQQLTQRRAAYQTLRDGFDETHLGRQPLTDLQRGLQQEQRAAEALQRQRQALSDCVTQCDAQSEQLAAARAETRLRQRELEKLEMLMQEMPS
;
A
#
# COMPACT_ATOMS: atom_id res chain seq x y z
N MET A 1 -43.22 3.00 -45.06
CA MET A 1 -42.58 4.31 -45.35
C MET A 1 -41.77 4.76 -44.14
N ARG A 2 -40.43 4.70 -44.21
CA ARG A 2 -39.53 5.15 -43.14
C ARG A 2 -39.36 6.67 -43.26
N ARG A 3 -39.79 7.43 -42.24
CA ARG A 3 -39.48 8.87 -42.13
C ARG A 3 -37.98 9.00 -41.84
N LYS A 4 -37.23 9.50 -42.82
CA LYS A 4 -35.88 10.02 -42.58
C LYS A 4 -36.05 11.24 -41.68
N ILE A 5 -35.60 11.11 -40.43
CA ILE A 5 -35.42 12.28 -39.57
C ILE A 5 -34.21 12.99 -40.16
N ASN A 6 -34.47 14.11 -40.84
CA ASN A 6 -33.41 15.04 -41.20
C ASN A 6 -32.86 15.58 -39.88
N LEU A 7 -31.72 15.04 -39.47
CA LEU A 7 -30.86 15.70 -38.49
C LEU A 7 -30.39 16.98 -39.19
N PRO A 8 -30.72 18.18 -38.69
CA PRO A 8 -30.24 19.39 -39.34
C PRO A 8 -28.72 19.38 -39.36
N ASP A 9 -28.20 19.65 -40.56
CA ASP A 9 -26.80 19.83 -40.88
C ASP A 9 -26.10 20.67 -39.81
N GLU A 10 -24.91 20.19 -39.44
CA GLU A 10 -23.72 20.96 -39.09
C GLU A 10 -23.99 22.28 -38.35
N LEU A 11 -23.87 22.23 -37.02
CA LEU A 11 -23.51 23.43 -36.25
C LEU A 11 -22.36 24.14 -37.00
N PRO A 12 -22.45 25.46 -37.26
CA PRO A 12 -21.37 26.16 -37.95
C PRO A 12 -20.07 25.88 -37.20
N ALA A 13 -19.04 25.42 -37.91
CA ALA A 13 -17.81 24.90 -37.33
C ALA A 13 -17.20 25.86 -36.27
N GLU A 14 -17.36 27.17 -36.46
CA GLU A 14 -16.91 28.20 -35.53
C GLU A 14 -17.66 28.22 -34.17
N GLU A 15 -18.96 27.92 -34.13
CA GLU A 15 -19.71 27.77 -32.88
C GLU A 15 -19.37 26.44 -32.20
N GLY A 16 -19.09 25.39 -32.98
CA GLY A 16 -18.60 24.11 -32.49
C GLY A 16 -17.24 24.25 -31.78
N ASP A 17 -16.29 24.93 -32.43
CA ASP A 17 -14.94 25.13 -31.91
C ASP A 17 -14.92 26.05 -30.69
N ALA A 18 -15.72 27.13 -30.68
CA ALA A 18 -15.86 28.00 -29.51
C ALA A 18 -16.44 27.27 -28.29
N ASN A 19 -17.46 26.43 -28.51
CA ASN A 19 -18.06 25.60 -27.45
C ASN A 19 -17.08 24.53 -26.94
N LEU A 20 -16.27 23.92 -27.82
CA LEU A 20 -15.23 22.98 -27.44
C LEU A 20 -14.11 23.66 -26.63
N ARG A 21 -13.66 24.86 -27.02
CA ARG A 21 -12.69 25.66 -26.24
C ARG A 21 -13.23 25.97 -24.84
N ALA A 22 -14.48 26.39 -24.73
CA ALA A 22 -15.12 26.66 -23.44
C ALA A 22 -15.22 25.39 -22.57
N ALA A 23 -15.57 24.26 -23.18
CA ALA A 23 -15.59 22.96 -22.50
C ALA A 23 -14.20 22.55 -21.99
N PHE A 24 -13.14 22.73 -22.79
CA PHE A 24 -11.76 22.43 -22.38
C PHE A 24 -11.26 23.37 -21.28
N ALA A 25 -11.59 24.66 -21.35
CA ALA A 25 -11.27 25.63 -20.31
C ALA A 25 -11.86 25.24 -18.93
N LEU A 26 -13.02 24.57 -18.92
CA LEU A 26 -13.63 24.01 -17.72
C LEU A 26 -13.02 22.64 -17.33
N LEU A 27 -12.73 21.76 -18.29
CA LEU A 27 -12.26 20.40 -18.03
C LEU A 27 -10.80 20.32 -17.57
N LEU A 28 -9.90 21.14 -18.13
CA LEU A 28 -8.48 21.15 -17.77
C LEU A 28 -8.22 21.36 -16.27
N PRO A 29 -8.76 22.39 -15.60
CA PRO A 29 -8.51 22.60 -14.17
C PRO A 29 -9.05 21.44 -13.34
N ILE A 30 -10.20 20.85 -13.71
CA ILE A 30 -10.77 19.68 -13.04
C ILE A 30 -9.84 18.47 -13.18
N ARG A 31 -9.33 18.20 -14.38
CA ARG A 31 -8.43 17.06 -14.65
C ARG A 31 -7.07 17.24 -13.97
N ARG A 32 -6.50 18.45 -13.98
CA ARG A 32 -5.29 18.81 -13.20
C ARG A 32 -5.50 18.60 -11.71
N GLN A 33 -6.66 19.00 -11.19
CA GLN A 33 -6.98 18.79 -9.78
C GLN A 33 -7.10 17.31 -9.44
N ARG A 34 -7.73 16.51 -10.31
CA ARG A 34 -7.84 15.05 -10.14
C ARG A 34 -6.47 14.37 -10.17
N LEU A 35 -5.59 14.76 -11.10
CA LEU A 35 -4.22 14.26 -11.16
C LEU A 35 -3.45 14.58 -9.87
N ARG A 36 -3.51 15.83 -9.40
CA ARG A 36 -2.86 16.21 -8.13
C ARG A 36 -3.40 15.41 -6.93
N ARG A 37 -4.68 15.05 -6.93
CA ARG A 37 -5.27 14.21 -5.88
C ARG A 37 -4.74 12.77 -5.96
N SER A 38 -4.68 12.18 -7.14
CA SER A 38 -4.15 10.81 -7.31
C SER A 38 -2.65 10.75 -6.96
N GLU A 39 -1.86 11.76 -7.33
CA GLU A 39 -0.45 11.85 -6.95
C GLU A 39 -0.26 11.96 -5.43
N ARG A 40 -1.11 12.73 -4.74
CA ARG A 40 -1.09 12.80 -3.27
C ARG A 40 -1.43 11.46 -2.64
N GLN A 41 -2.46 10.78 -3.13
CA GLN A 41 -2.84 9.45 -2.66
C GLN A 41 -1.71 8.44 -2.88
N GLN A 42 -1.09 8.44 -4.06
CA GLN A 42 0.07 7.60 -4.34
C GLN A 42 1.19 7.87 -3.32
N ARG A 43 1.57 9.13 -3.09
CA ARG A 43 2.62 9.47 -2.12
C ARG A 43 2.27 9.03 -0.70
N GLN A 44 1.01 9.15 -0.30
CA GLN A 44 0.55 8.67 1.00
C GLN A 44 0.69 7.14 1.12
N HIS A 45 0.29 6.39 0.10
CA HIS A 45 0.47 4.94 0.09
C HIS A 45 1.95 4.52 0.10
N GLU A 46 2.82 5.25 -0.60
CA GLU A 46 4.29 5.02 -0.59
C GLU A 46 4.89 5.27 0.80
N GLN A 47 4.49 6.35 1.47
CA GLN A 47 4.92 6.65 2.83
C GLN A 47 4.46 5.58 3.81
N GLN A 48 3.19 5.18 3.73
CA GLN A 48 2.63 4.10 4.57
C GLN A 48 3.37 2.78 4.37
N LEU A 49 3.64 2.40 3.12
CA LEU A 49 4.40 1.19 2.81
C LEU A 49 5.81 1.26 3.40
N THR A 50 6.47 2.40 3.30
CA THR A 50 7.82 2.61 3.85
C THR A 50 7.83 2.46 5.38
N GLN A 51 6.82 3.01 6.06
CA GLN A 51 6.66 2.88 7.52
C GLN A 51 6.39 1.43 7.96
N LEU A 52 5.53 0.72 7.22
CA LEU A 52 5.26 -0.69 7.48
C LEU A 52 6.51 -1.55 7.29
N GLN A 53 7.27 -1.31 6.22
CA GLN A 53 8.53 -2.01 5.97
C GLN A 53 9.58 -1.74 7.04
N SER A 54 9.68 -0.51 7.57
CA SER A 54 10.56 -0.24 8.72
C SER A 54 10.11 -0.99 9.97
N ALA A 55 8.81 -0.98 10.27
CA ALA A 55 8.26 -1.68 11.42
C ALA A 55 8.46 -3.20 11.31
N GLN A 56 8.33 -3.77 10.11
CA GLN A 56 8.61 -5.18 9.84
C GLN A 56 10.07 -5.54 10.14
N ARG A 57 11.01 -4.71 9.67
CA ARG A 57 12.46 -4.92 9.92
C ARG A 57 12.78 -4.86 11.41
N ASP A 58 12.21 -3.90 12.14
CA ASP A 58 12.40 -3.78 13.58
C ASP A 58 11.83 -5.00 14.31
N ALA A 59 10.66 -5.48 13.90
CA ALA A 59 10.04 -6.70 14.45
C ALA A 59 10.87 -7.96 14.16
N GLU A 60 11.46 -8.08 12.97
CA GLU A 60 12.39 -9.15 12.59
C GLU A 60 13.66 -9.15 13.46
N GLN A 61 14.24 -7.98 13.71
CA GLN A 61 15.40 -7.83 14.58
C GLN A 61 15.07 -8.24 16.02
N GLN A 62 13.94 -7.75 16.56
CA GLN A 62 13.50 -8.13 17.91
C GLN A 62 13.23 -9.63 18.02
N LEU A 63 12.65 -10.26 16.99
CA LEU A 63 12.42 -11.70 16.98
C LEU A 63 13.74 -12.47 17.00
N THR A 64 14.76 -11.99 16.27
CA THR A 64 16.09 -12.58 16.25
C THR A 64 16.75 -12.50 17.63
N GLN A 65 16.68 -11.34 18.28
CA GLN A 65 17.18 -11.16 19.65
C GLN A 65 16.46 -12.06 20.65
N ARG A 66 15.13 -12.17 20.57
CA ARG A 66 14.37 -13.07 21.45
C ARG A 66 14.66 -14.54 21.21
N ARG A 67 14.89 -14.95 19.95
CA ARG A 67 15.33 -16.32 19.63
C ARG A 67 16.67 -16.64 20.27
N ALA A 68 17.65 -15.73 20.18
CA ALA A 68 18.94 -15.90 20.83
C ALA A 68 18.80 -15.99 22.35
N ALA A 69 18.02 -15.08 22.97
CA ALA A 69 17.78 -15.10 24.42
C ALA A 69 17.09 -16.40 24.88
N TYR A 70 16.12 -16.91 24.10
CA TYR A 70 15.47 -18.18 24.38
C TYR A 70 16.45 -19.37 24.26
N GLN A 71 17.33 -19.37 23.27
CA GLN A 71 18.37 -20.39 23.13
C GLN A 71 19.30 -20.40 24.34
N THR A 72 19.81 -19.24 24.78
CA THR A 72 20.64 -19.14 25.98
C THR A 72 19.90 -19.61 27.25
N LEU A 73 18.62 -19.28 27.39
CA LEU A 73 17.82 -19.75 28.52
C LEU A 73 17.69 -21.28 28.52
N ARG A 74 17.49 -21.87 27.34
CA ARG A 74 17.36 -23.32 27.17
C ARG A 74 18.68 -24.04 27.42
N ASP A 75 19.79 -23.53 26.89
CA ASP A 75 21.12 -24.09 27.12
C ASP A 75 21.47 -24.02 28.63
N GLY A 76 21.18 -22.90 29.28
CA GLY A 76 21.36 -22.73 30.73
C GLY A 76 20.42 -23.60 31.58
N PHE A 77 19.23 -23.91 31.09
CA PHE A 77 18.31 -24.84 31.75
C PHE A 77 18.91 -26.25 31.80
N ASP A 78 19.46 -26.73 30.67
CA ASP A 78 20.12 -28.03 30.62
C ASP A 78 21.32 -28.08 31.58
N GLU A 79 22.18 -27.05 31.59
CA GLU A 79 23.33 -26.95 32.51
C GLU A 79 22.91 -26.92 33.99
N THR A 80 21.84 -26.21 34.33
CA THR A 80 21.42 -26.01 35.74
C THR A 80 20.62 -27.20 36.27
N HIS A 81 19.84 -27.87 35.42
CA HIS A 81 18.90 -28.91 35.83
C HIS A 81 19.34 -30.34 35.48
N LEU A 82 20.49 -30.54 34.81
CA LEU A 82 21.16 -31.84 34.71
C LEU A 82 21.64 -32.32 36.10
N GLY A 83 20.76 -32.97 36.85
CA GLY A 83 21.08 -33.52 38.17
C GLY A 83 19.85 -33.80 39.05
N ARG A 84 20.07 -34.14 40.33
CA ARG A 84 18.99 -34.28 41.33
C ARG A 84 18.61 -32.91 41.89
N GLN A 85 17.68 -32.24 41.21
CA GLN A 85 17.07 -31.00 41.68
C GLN A 85 15.69 -31.26 42.30
N PRO A 86 15.26 -30.41 43.26
CA PRO A 86 13.91 -30.49 43.80
C PRO A 86 12.87 -30.19 42.70
N LEU A 87 11.77 -30.94 42.71
CA LEU A 87 10.72 -30.88 41.69
C LEU A 87 10.13 -29.47 41.48
N THR A 88 10.15 -28.62 42.51
CA THR A 88 9.67 -27.23 42.46
C THR A 88 10.51 -26.34 41.54
N ASP A 89 11.83 -26.56 41.49
CA ASP A 89 12.74 -25.73 40.68
C ASP A 89 12.67 -26.13 39.21
N LEU A 90 12.53 -27.43 38.94
CA LEU A 90 12.23 -27.97 37.60
C LEU A 90 10.90 -27.43 37.06
N GLN A 91 9.84 -27.42 37.87
CA GLN A 91 8.54 -26.87 37.45
C GLN A 91 8.63 -25.37 37.14
N ARG A 92 9.40 -24.61 37.92
CA ARG A 92 9.58 -23.18 37.69
C ARG A 92 10.33 -22.90 36.39
N GLY A 93 11.42 -23.63 36.12
CA GLY A 93 12.16 -23.45 34.87
C GLY A 93 11.36 -23.88 33.64
N LEU A 94 10.58 -24.96 33.73
CA LEU A 94 9.69 -25.41 32.66
C LEU A 94 8.57 -24.38 32.36
N GLN A 95 8.00 -23.74 33.40
CA GLN A 95 7.06 -22.64 33.21
C GLN A 95 7.70 -21.40 32.56
N GLN A 96 8.95 -21.09 32.89
CA GLN A 96 9.69 -19.99 32.27
C GLN A 96 9.97 -20.27 30.78
N GLU A 97 10.36 -21.50 30.45
CA GLU A 97 10.58 -21.92 29.07
C GLU A 97 9.28 -21.85 28.25
N GLN A 98 8.17 -22.36 28.80
CA GLN A 98 6.86 -22.31 28.14
C GLN A 98 6.42 -20.86 27.86
N ARG A 99 6.56 -19.96 28.84
CA ARG A 99 6.25 -18.54 28.65
C ARG A 99 7.11 -17.88 27.58
N ALA A 100 8.41 -18.20 27.55
CA ALA A 100 9.33 -17.69 26.54
C ALA A 100 8.99 -18.23 25.13
N ALA A 101 8.62 -19.51 25.03
CA ALA A 101 8.18 -20.13 23.78
C ALA A 101 6.86 -19.52 23.27
N GLU A 102 5.88 -19.30 24.13
CA GLU A 102 4.62 -18.60 23.78
C GLU A 102 4.88 -17.17 23.30
N ALA A 103 5.73 -16.42 24.00
CA ALA A 103 6.09 -15.07 23.59
C ALA A 103 6.74 -15.04 22.19
N LEU A 104 7.57 -16.04 21.89
CA LEU A 104 8.21 -16.21 20.59
C LEU A 104 7.20 -16.54 19.48
N GLN A 105 6.21 -17.40 19.79
CA GLN A 105 5.12 -17.70 18.85
C GLN A 105 4.26 -16.47 18.56
N ARG A 106 3.85 -15.71 19.59
CA ARG A 106 3.08 -14.49 19.41
C ARG A 106 3.81 -13.47 18.53
N GLN A 107 5.13 -13.35 18.72
CA GLN A 107 5.94 -12.42 17.92
C GLN A 107 6.15 -12.90 16.48
N ARG A 108 6.22 -14.21 16.24
CA ARG A 108 6.20 -14.78 14.88
C ARG A 108 4.87 -14.49 14.18
N GLN A 109 3.75 -14.63 14.90
CA GLN A 109 2.43 -14.31 14.36
C GLN A 109 2.31 -12.82 14.02
N ALA A 110 2.75 -11.93 14.92
CA ALA A 110 2.75 -10.49 14.65
C ALA A 110 3.59 -10.13 13.41
N LEU A 111 4.69 -10.83 13.17
CA LEU A 111 5.52 -10.65 11.98
C LEU A 111 4.81 -11.13 10.72
N SER A 112 4.15 -12.30 10.74
CA SER A 112 3.35 -12.75 9.58
C SER A 112 2.19 -11.80 9.29
N ASP A 113 1.56 -11.25 10.31
CA ASP A 113 0.48 -10.27 10.15
C ASP A 113 1.04 -8.96 9.55
N CYS A 114 2.25 -8.55 9.93
CA CYS A 114 2.92 -7.39 9.36
C CYS A 114 3.28 -7.61 7.88
N VAL A 115 3.77 -8.80 7.51
CA VAL A 115 4.05 -9.15 6.10
C VAL A 115 2.78 -9.08 5.25
N THR A 116 1.67 -9.66 5.73
CA THR A 116 0.41 -9.60 4.98
C THR A 116 -0.12 -8.16 4.83
N GLN A 117 0.08 -7.31 5.83
CA GLN A 117 -0.23 -5.88 5.73
C GLN A 117 0.67 -5.15 4.72
N CYS A 118 1.97 -5.45 4.70
CA CYS A 118 2.90 -4.92 3.70
C CYS A 118 2.47 -5.30 2.28
N ASP A 119 2.10 -6.57 2.07
CA ASP A 119 1.67 -7.07 0.77
C ASP A 119 0.38 -6.37 0.32
N ALA A 120 -0.64 -6.29 1.18
CA ALA A 120 -1.88 -5.59 0.88
C ALA A 120 -1.64 -4.09 0.56
N GLN A 121 -0.76 -3.43 1.32
CA GLN A 121 -0.41 -2.03 1.07
C GLN A 121 0.34 -1.86 -0.26
N SER A 122 1.16 -2.83 -0.66
CA SER A 122 1.87 -2.83 -1.93
C SER A 122 0.91 -2.94 -3.13
N GLU A 123 -0.15 -3.75 -3.00
CA GLU A 123 -1.21 -3.87 -4.01
C GLU A 123 -2.00 -2.56 -4.13
N GLN A 124 -2.35 -1.93 -3.01
CA GLN A 124 -3.00 -0.62 -3.01
C GLN A 124 -2.13 0.45 -3.68
N LEU A 125 -0.82 0.42 -3.43
CA LEU A 125 0.12 1.31 -4.10
C LEU A 125 0.16 1.06 -5.61
N ALA A 126 0.15 -0.20 -6.05
CA ALA A 126 0.10 -0.54 -7.46
C ALA A 126 -1.17 0.00 -8.14
N ALA A 127 -2.32 -0.14 -7.47
CA ALA A 127 -3.59 0.42 -7.94
C ALA A 127 -3.55 1.97 -8.02
N ALA A 128 -3.04 2.63 -6.98
CA ALA A 128 -2.89 4.09 -6.95
C ALA A 128 -1.95 4.60 -8.06
N ARG A 129 -0.86 3.89 -8.34
CA ARG A 129 0.05 4.19 -9.45
C ARG A 129 -0.63 4.02 -10.81
N ALA A 130 -1.42 2.97 -10.98
CA ALA A 130 -2.19 2.74 -12.20
C ALA A 130 -3.22 3.86 -12.42
N GLU A 131 -3.92 4.29 -11.38
CA GLU A 131 -4.85 5.42 -11.47
C GLU A 131 -4.12 6.72 -11.86
N THR A 132 -3.00 7.05 -11.20
CA THR A 132 -2.23 8.26 -11.54
C THR A 132 -1.81 8.26 -13.00
N ARG A 133 -1.32 7.13 -13.53
CA ARG A 133 -0.96 7.00 -14.96
C ARG A 133 -2.17 7.20 -15.88
N LEU A 134 -3.34 6.68 -15.52
CA LEU A 134 -4.56 6.92 -16.29
C LEU A 134 -4.94 8.40 -16.29
N ARG A 135 -4.88 9.08 -15.14
CA ARG A 135 -5.17 10.52 -15.04
C ARG A 135 -4.19 11.38 -15.83
N GLN A 136 -2.91 11.00 -15.85
CA GLN A 136 -1.88 11.66 -16.68
C GLN A 136 -2.22 11.53 -18.16
N ARG A 137 -2.51 10.32 -18.64
CA ARG A 137 -2.90 10.08 -20.04
C ARG A 137 -4.18 10.82 -20.44
N GLU A 138 -5.18 10.87 -19.56
CA GLU A 138 -6.41 11.63 -19.79
C GLU A 138 -6.12 13.13 -19.98
N LEU A 139 -5.17 13.67 -19.20
CA LEU A 139 -4.78 15.06 -19.28
C LEU A 139 -3.93 15.34 -20.53
N GLU A 140 -2.95 14.51 -20.83
CA GLU A 140 -2.14 14.58 -22.05
C GLU A 140 -3.01 14.53 -23.30
N LYS A 141 -3.99 13.62 -23.34
CA LYS A 141 -4.94 13.53 -24.46
C LYS A 141 -5.74 14.82 -24.64
N LEU A 142 -6.19 15.44 -23.56
CA LEU A 142 -6.91 16.70 -23.63
C LEU A 142 -6.01 17.85 -24.07
N GLU A 143 -4.76 17.90 -23.60
CA GLU A 143 -3.78 18.91 -24.01
C GLU A 143 -3.41 18.77 -25.49
N MET A 144 -3.26 17.55 -26.01
CA MET A 144 -3.05 17.30 -27.45
C MET A 144 -4.26 17.75 -28.28
N LEU A 145 -5.48 17.36 -27.89
CA LEU A 145 -6.69 17.78 -28.61
C LEU A 145 -6.85 19.29 -28.68
N MET A 146 -6.41 20.02 -27.66
CA MET A 146 -6.39 21.49 -27.68
C MET A 146 -5.33 22.07 -28.61
N GLN A 147 -4.16 21.43 -28.74
CA GLN A 147 -3.09 21.88 -29.63
C GLN A 147 -3.43 21.65 -31.11
N GLU A 148 -4.22 20.61 -31.41
CA GLU A 148 -4.67 20.27 -32.76
C GLU A 148 -5.83 21.15 -33.25
N MET A 149 -6.48 21.92 -32.36
CA MET A 149 -7.56 22.83 -32.74
C MET A 149 -7.00 24.09 -33.42
N PRO A 150 -7.39 24.39 -34.67
CA PRO A 150 -6.95 25.59 -35.37
C PRO A 150 -7.44 26.85 -34.64
N SER A 151 -6.57 27.86 -34.53
CA SER A 151 -6.75 29.15 -33.84
C SER A 151 -7.95 29.96 -34.31
#